data_AF-A0A378Y3T6-F1
#
_entry.id   AF-A0A378Y3T6-F1
#
_cell.length_a   1.000
_cell.length_b   1.000
_cell.length_c   1.000
_cell.angle_alpha   90.00
_cell.angle_beta   90.00
_cell.angle_gamma   90.00
#
_symmetry.space_group_name_H-M   'P 1'
#
loop_
_entity.id
_entity.type
_entity.pdbx_description
1 polymer ?
#
loop_
_entity_poly.entity_id
_entity_poly.type
_entity_poly.pdbx_seq_one_letter_code
_entity_poly.pdbx_strand_id
1 'polypeptide(L)'
;MTTTFTKITGVGFIILSVLRLTPFMNATGKWLLYISIAAFFLILYDLLEFIVECIWIKKGLMLSKFLFSLRSIFLGCAVIAIIVLPNIKINISVKEVNTFSDAFTLISLGIAITLIGFKTEKEQSILYNRRREIDNEVREFLNSIEGQNIINEHIEKLRIENTQQINNLNANSK
;
A
#
# COMPACT_ATOMS: atom_id res chain seq x y z
N MET A 1 5.80 3.96 -7.19
CA MET A 1 6.38 5.26 -6.81
C MET A 1 6.07 5.66 -5.37
N THR A 2 4.85 5.43 -4.87
CA THR A 2 4.43 5.74 -3.49
C THR A 2 5.21 4.99 -2.42
N THR A 3 5.53 3.71 -2.61
CA THR A 3 6.24 2.88 -1.60
C THR A 3 7.65 3.37 -1.27
N THR A 4 8.43 3.81 -2.26
CA THR A 4 9.78 4.36 -2.04
C THR A 4 9.72 5.71 -1.33
N PHE A 5 8.76 6.56 -1.72
CA PHE A 5 8.53 7.86 -1.06
C PHE A 5 8.13 7.67 0.40
N THR A 6 7.17 6.79 0.71
CA THR A 6 6.76 6.51 2.09
C THR A 6 7.91 5.98 2.94
N LYS A 7 8.76 5.10 2.37
CA LYS A 7 9.97 4.59 3.07
C LYS A 7 10.98 5.71 3.37
N ILE A 8 11.30 6.55 2.39
CA ILE A 8 12.26 7.65 2.55
C ILE A 8 11.72 8.69 3.55
N THR A 9 10.45 9.04 3.45
CA THR A 9 9.79 9.97 4.38
C THR A 9 9.77 9.42 5.81
N GLY A 10 9.49 8.12 5.99
CA GLY A 10 9.55 7.46 7.30
C GLY A 10 10.95 7.51 7.91
N VAL A 11 12.00 7.21 7.12
CA VAL A 11 13.39 7.35 7.57
C VAL A 11 13.74 8.80 7.90
N GLY A 12 13.25 9.76 7.10
CA GLY A 12 13.39 11.19 7.37
C GLY A 12 12.80 11.61 8.72
N PHE A 13 11.62 11.11 9.08
CA PHE A 13 11.00 11.35 10.38
C PHE A 13 11.79 10.75 11.55
N ILE A 14 12.40 9.58 11.37
CA ILE A 14 13.28 8.98 12.38
C ILE A 14 14.49 9.88 12.61
N ILE A 15 15.15 10.32 11.53
CA ILE A 15 16.32 11.22 11.60
C ILE A 15 15.94 12.56 12.26
N LEU A 16 14.81 13.16 11.87
CA LEU A 16 14.27 14.38 12.47
C LEU A 16 13.97 14.22 13.97
N SER A 17 13.47 13.05 14.39
CA SER A 17 13.20 12.77 15.80
C SER A 17 14.49 12.68 16.63
N VAL A 18 15.55 12.09 16.08
CA VAL A 18 16.87 12.07 16.72
C VAL A 18 17.47 13.48 16.77
N LEU A 19 17.35 14.26 15.69
CA LEU A 19 17.82 15.66 15.67
C LEU A 19 17.10 16.54 16.70
N ARG A 20 15.80 16.28 16.97
CA ARG A 20 15.03 16.97 18.01
C ARG A 20 15.52 16.66 19.43
N LEU A 21 15.95 15.42 19.68
CA LEU A 21 16.48 15.00 20.98
C LEU A 21 17.86 15.62 21.27
N THR A 22 18.58 16.02 20.23
CA THR A 22 19.83 16.76 20.35
C THR A 22 19.62 18.29 20.34
N PRO A 23 20.40 19.06 21.11
CA PRO A 23 20.28 20.52 21.17
C PRO A 23 20.74 21.26 19.89
N PHE A 24 20.99 20.55 18.78
CA PHE A 24 21.38 21.14 17.50
C PHE A 24 20.26 21.94 16.82
N MET A 25 18.99 21.63 17.11
CA MET A 25 17.82 22.37 16.62
C MET A 25 16.89 22.77 17.76
N ASN A 26 16.67 24.08 17.91
CA ASN A 26 15.65 24.62 18.81
C ASN A 26 14.24 24.48 18.17
N ALA A 27 13.80 23.24 17.99
CA ALA A 27 12.47 22.91 17.50
C ALA A 27 11.44 23.29 18.58
N THR A 28 10.96 24.53 18.55
CA THR A 28 9.90 25.00 19.45
C THR A 28 8.62 24.19 19.26
N GLY A 29 7.85 23.96 20.33
CA GLY A 29 6.61 23.17 20.26
C GLY A 29 5.63 23.66 19.17
N LYS A 30 5.68 24.94 18.82
CA LYS A 30 4.87 25.53 17.74
C LYS A 30 5.21 24.93 16.37
N TRP A 31 6.49 24.74 16.08
CA TRP A 31 6.94 24.09 14.83
C TRP A 31 6.39 22.67 14.69
N LEU A 32 6.31 21.95 15.81
CA LEU A 32 5.80 20.59 15.83
C LEU A 32 4.32 20.53 15.53
N LEU A 33 3.54 21.43 16.14
CA LEU A 33 2.13 21.59 15.84
C LEU A 33 1.89 21.82 14.33
N TYR A 34 2.69 22.67 13.69
CA TYR A 34 2.55 22.97 12.26
C TYR A 34 2.86 21.76 11.37
N ILE A 35 3.92 21.02 11.70
CA ILE A 35 4.27 19.77 11.00
C ILE A 35 3.16 18.72 11.19
N SER A 36 2.63 18.59 12.41
CA SER A 36 1.54 17.64 12.70
C SER A 36 0.26 18.00 11.96
N ILE A 37 -0.10 19.29 11.84
CA ILE A 37 -1.23 19.74 11.03
C ILE A 37 -1.00 19.46 9.54
N ALA A 38 0.20 19.71 9.03
CA ALA A 38 0.53 19.42 7.64
C ALA A 38 0.45 17.91 7.34
N ALA A 39 1.00 17.08 8.22
CA ALA A 39 0.91 15.62 8.13
C ALA A 39 -0.55 15.15 8.18
N PHE A 40 -1.37 15.73 9.05
CA PHE A 40 -2.80 15.43 9.13
C PHE A 40 -3.52 15.70 7.81
N PHE A 41 -3.28 16.84 7.16
CA PHE A 41 -3.88 17.13 5.85
C PHE A 41 -3.50 16.10 4.78
N LEU A 42 -2.24 15.68 4.72
CA LEU A 42 -1.79 14.68 3.75
C LEU A 42 -2.42 13.31 4.00
N ILE A 43 -2.47 12.87 5.27
CA ILE A 43 -3.09 11.59 5.65
C ILE A 43 -4.61 11.62 5.44
N LEU A 44 -5.24 12.76 5.70
CA LEU A 44 -6.68 12.93 5.46
C LEU A 44 -7.01 12.88 3.96
N TYR A 45 -6.14 13.42 3.10
CA TYR A 45 -6.25 13.24 1.66
C TYR A 45 -6.15 11.76 1.27
N ASP A 46 -5.14 11.04 1.77
CA ASP A 46 -4.98 9.60 1.47
C ASP A 46 -6.23 8.79 1.89
N LEU A 47 -6.85 9.14 3.02
CA LEU A 47 -8.10 8.55 3.48
C LEU A 47 -9.26 8.84 2.52
N LEU A 48 -9.42 10.10 2.11
CA LEU A 48 -10.45 10.48 1.15
C LEU A 48 -10.25 9.79 -0.20
N GLU A 49 -9.02 9.75 -0.71
CA GLU A 49 -8.67 9.02 -1.92
C GLU A 49 -9.07 7.55 -1.81
N PHE A 50 -8.72 6.89 -0.71
CA PHE A 50 -9.06 5.49 -0.47
C PHE A 50 -10.58 5.25 -0.41
N ILE A 51 -11.33 6.09 0.31
CA ILE A 51 -12.80 5.99 0.40
C ILE A 51 -13.42 6.16 -0.99
N VAL A 52 -12.96 7.16 -1.72
CA VAL A 52 -13.44 7.45 -3.06
C VAL A 52 -13.13 6.31 -4.03
N GLU A 53 -11.92 5.75 -4.01
CA GLU A 53 -11.58 4.57 -4.80
C GLU A 53 -12.49 3.38 -4.47
N CYS A 54 -12.74 3.11 -3.19
CA CYS A 54 -13.57 1.98 -2.76
C CYS A 54 -15.04 2.13 -3.14
N ILE A 55 -15.59 3.35 -3.11
CA ILE A 55 -17.02 3.59 -3.42
C ILE A 55 -17.24 3.79 -4.92
N TRP A 56 -16.38 4.54 -5.60
CA TRP A 56 -16.65 5.05 -6.95
C TRP A 56 -16.05 4.22 -8.10
N ILE A 57 -15.02 3.40 -7.86
CA ILE A 57 -14.52 2.47 -8.90
C ILE A 57 -15.63 1.47 -9.29
N LYS A 58 -16.53 1.11 -8.36
CA LYS A 58 -17.74 0.32 -8.67
C LYS A 58 -18.72 1.01 -9.64
N LYS A 59 -18.64 2.34 -9.82
CA LYS A 59 -19.57 3.14 -10.63
C LYS A 59 -18.98 3.67 -11.96
N GLY A 60 -17.72 3.38 -12.29
CA GLY A 60 -17.14 3.67 -13.61
C GLY A 60 -17.02 5.16 -14.00
N LEU A 61 -17.10 6.09 -13.04
CA LEU A 61 -17.02 7.53 -13.31
C LEU A 61 -15.57 8.03 -13.36
N MET A 62 -15.26 8.94 -14.30
CA MET A 62 -13.96 9.64 -14.43
C MET A 62 -13.71 10.57 -13.23
N LEU A 63 -13.33 10.01 -12.07
CA LEU A 63 -13.01 10.77 -10.85
C LEU A 63 -11.57 11.29 -10.78
N SER A 64 -10.74 10.95 -11.77
CA SER A 64 -9.32 11.33 -11.78
C SER A 64 -9.10 12.84 -11.68
N LYS A 65 -9.92 13.64 -12.35
CA LYS A 65 -9.84 15.12 -12.28
C LYS A 65 -10.22 15.67 -10.91
N PHE A 66 -11.24 15.10 -10.26
CA PHE A 66 -11.67 15.52 -8.93
C PHE A 66 -10.62 15.19 -7.86
N LEU A 67 -10.10 13.95 -7.87
CA LEU A 67 -9.03 13.53 -6.96
C LEU A 67 -7.75 14.34 -7.15
N PHE A 68 -7.42 14.70 -8.39
CA PHE A 68 -6.26 15.55 -8.68
C PHE A 68 -6.41 16.97 -8.13
N SER A 69 -7.60 17.57 -8.27
CA SER A 69 -7.90 18.88 -7.69
C SER A 69 -7.86 18.83 -6.16
N LEU A 70 -8.48 17.81 -5.57
CA LEU A 70 -8.49 17.59 -4.13
C LEU A 70 -7.05 17.44 -3.58
N ARG A 71 -6.21 16.66 -4.25
CA ARG A 71 -4.80 16.49 -3.91
C ARG A 71 -4.07 17.81 -3.85
N SER A 72 -4.28 18.65 -4.86
CA SER A 72 -3.62 19.95 -4.96
C SER A 72 -4.05 20.88 -3.84
N ILE A 73 -5.34 20.86 -3.46
CA ILE A 73 -5.87 21.64 -2.33
C ILE A 73 -5.22 21.19 -1.02
N PHE A 74 -5.23 19.89 -0.72
CA PHE A 74 -4.66 19.36 0.53
C PHE A 74 -3.14 19.58 0.61
N LEU A 75 -2.42 19.41 -0.51
CA LEU A 75 -1.00 19.73 -0.60
C LEU A 75 -0.76 21.23 -0.36
N GLY A 76 -1.58 22.09 -0.96
CA GLY A 76 -1.55 23.53 -0.72
C GLY A 76 -1.75 23.87 0.75
N CYS A 77 -2.75 23.27 1.40
CA CYS A 77 -2.99 23.44 2.84
C CYS A 77 -1.80 22.99 3.69
N ALA A 78 -1.18 21.86 3.36
CA ALA A 78 0.01 21.36 4.06
C ALA A 78 1.20 22.33 3.93
N VAL A 79 1.45 22.86 2.72
CA VAL A 79 2.51 23.84 2.47
C VAL A 79 2.22 25.16 3.21
N ILE A 80 0.97 25.62 3.19
CA ILE A 80 0.54 26.82 3.93
C ILE A 80 0.74 26.61 5.44
N ALA A 81 0.41 25.43 5.97
CA ALA A 81 0.63 25.11 7.38
C ALA A 81 2.12 25.16 7.76
N ILE A 82 3.02 24.76 6.86
CA ILE A 82 4.47 24.76 7.14
C ILE A 82 5.08 26.16 6.97
N ILE A 83 4.65 26.94 5.97
CA ILE A 83 5.30 28.22 5.60
C ILE A 83 4.61 29.41 6.25
N VAL A 84 3.28 29.45 6.24
CA VAL A 84 2.51 30.64 6.63
C VAL A 84 2.22 30.62 8.13
N LEU A 85 1.80 29.48 8.68
CA LEU A 85 1.42 29.35 10.09
C LEU A 85 2.52 29.76 11.10
N PRO A 86 3.82 29.48 10.87
CA PRO A 86 4.89 29.97 11.76
C PRO A 86 5.05 31.50 11.75
N ASN A 87 4.65 32.16 10.66
CA ASN A 87 4.78 33.60 10.51
C ASN A 87 3.60 34.37 11.10
N ILE A 88 2.50 33.68 11.46
CA ILE A 88 1.37 34.29 12.15
C ILE A 88 1.71 34.37 13.64
N LYS A 89 1.70 35.60 14.19
CA LYS A 89 1.91 35.82 15.63
C LYS A 89 0.68 35.36 16.42
N ILE A 90 0.56 34.05 16.65
CA ILE A 90 -0.47 33.48 17.51
C ILE A 90 0.08 33.31 18.93
N ASN A 91 -0.57 33.97 19.89
CA ASN A 91 -0.23 33.87 21.30
C ASN A 91 -0.92 32.64 21.92
N ILE A 92 -0.45 31.45 21.57
CA ILE A 92 -0.91 30.17 22.13
C ILE A 92 0.06 29.76 23.24
N SER A 93 -0.48 29.27 24.37
CA SER A 93 0.35 28.75 25.46
C SER A 93 1.10 27.49 25.03
N VAL A 94 2.28 27.25 25.62
CA VAL A 94 3.11 26.06 25.30
C VAL A 94 2.35 24.75 25.61
N LYS A 95 1.49 24.77 26.64
CA LYS A 95 0.67 23.63 27.05
C LYS A 95 -0.38 23.29 25.99
N GLU A 96 -1.11 24.28 25.48
CA GLU A 96 -2.11 24.08 24.42
C GLU A 96 -1.44 23.61 23.12
N VAL A 97 -0.32 24.22 22.74
CA VAL A 97 0.44 23.82 21.55
C VAL A 97 0.81 22.34 21.61
N ASN A 98 1.27 21.86 22.77
CA ASN A 98 1.64 20.46 22.93
C ASN A 98 0.39 19.54 22.88
N THR A 99 -0.70 19.90 23.57
CA THR A 99 -1.95 19.13 23.53
C THR A 99 -2.52 19.00 22.11
N PHE A 100 -2.55 20.10 21.34
CA PHE A 100 -3.02 20.06 19.96
C PHE A 100 -2.07 19.25 19.07
N SER A 101 -0.76 19.42 19.26
CA SER A 101 0.24 18.66 18.52
C SER A 101 0.07 17.15 18.75
N ASP A 102 -0.09 16.74 20.01
CA ASP A 102 -0.29 15.34 20.38
C ASP A 102 -1.61 14.81 19.79
N ALA A 103 -2.70 15.58 19.88
CA ALA A 103 -3.99 15.21 19.30
C ALA A 103 -3.91 14.99 17.78
N PHE A 104 -3.36 15.96 17.02
CA PHE A 104 -3.21 15.82 15.57
C PHE A 104 -2.31 14.65 15.21
N THR A 105 -1.23 14.43 15.96
CA THR A 105 -0.30 13.33 15.70
C THR A 105 -0.97 11.97 15.94
N LEU A 106 -1.69 11.80 17.05
CA LEU A 106 -2.40 10.56 17.39
C LEU A 106 -3.53 10.26 16.40
N ILE A 107 -4.33 11.27 16.04
CA ILE A 107 -5.39 11.12 15.04
C ILE A 107 -4.80 10.72 13.69
N SER A 108 -3.74 11.42 13.26
CA SER A 108 -3.05 11.13 12.00
C SER A 108 -2.50 9.71 11.98
N LEU A 109 -1.86 9.28 13.08
CA LEU A 109 -1.32 7.94 13.21
C LEU A 109 -2.42 6.88 13.15
N GLY A 110 -3.54 7.09 13.87
CA GLY A 110 -4.67 6.18 13.86
C GLY A 110 -5.29 6.01 12.47
N ILE A 111 -5.46 7.13 11.74
CA ILE A 111 -5.94 7.10 10.35
C ILE A 111 -4.94 6.35 9.46
N ALA A 112 -3.65 6.65 9.55
CA ALA A 112 -2.63 6.00 8.73
C ALA A 112 -2.57 4.48 8.95
N ILE A 113 -2.59 4.01 10.20
CA ILE A 113 -2.61 2.58 10.53
C ILE A 113 -3.86 1.91 9.95
N THR A 114 -5.02 2.53 10.13
CA THR A 114 -6.30 2.02 9.60
C THR A 114 -6.25 1.91 8.08
N LEU A 115 -5.70 2.92 7.40
CA LEU A 115 -5.56 2.96 5.95
C LEU A 115 -4.62 1.89 5.41
N ILE A 116 -3.51 1.62 6.13
CA ILE A 116 -2.60 0.52 5.82
C ILE A 116 -3.32 -0.82 5.93
N GLY A 117 -4.10 -1.03 7.00
CA GLY A 117 -4.92 -2.23 7.20
C GLY A 117 -5.87 -2.47 6.03
N PHE A 118 -6.70 -1.48 5.69
CA PHE A 118 -7.65 -1.60 4.60
C PHE A 118 -7.00 -1.77 3.21
N LYS A 119 -5.91 -1.07 2.92
CA LYS A 119 -5.18 -1.25 1.65
C LYS A 119 -4.60 -2.66 1.54
N THR A 120 -4.07 -3.20 2.64
CA THR A 120 -3.52 -4.56 2.68
C THR A 120 -4.62 -5.62 2.47
N GLU A 121 -5.76 -5.49 3.14
CA GLU A 121 -6.92 -6.38 2.95
C GLU A 121 -7.43 -6.36 1.51
N LYS A 122 -7.53 -5.17 0.91
CA LYS A 122 -7.93 -5.00 -0.49
C LYS A 122 -6.96 -5.71 -1.43
N GLU A 123 -5.65 -5.51 -1.26
CA GLU A 123 -4.62 -6.16 -2.09
C GLU A 123 -4.65 -7.69 -1.94
N GLN A 124 -4.79 -8.20 -0.72
CA GLN A 124 -4.94 -9.64 -0.49
C GLN A 124 -6.20 -10.22 -1.14
N SER A 125 -7.33 -9.51 -1.07
CA SER A 125 -8.58 -9.98 -1.71
C SER A 125 -8.47 -10.04 -3.24
N ILE A 126 -7.78 -9.07 -3.86
CA ILE A 126 -7.53 -9.07 -5.31
C ILE A 126 -6.62 -10.24 -5.70
N LEU A 127 -5.55 -10.48 -4.94
CA LEU A 127 -4.63 -11.60 -5.17
C LEU A 127 -5.34 -12.95 -4.99
N TYR A 128 -6.19 -13.07 -3.97
CA TYR A 128 -6.99 -14.27 -3.73
C TYR A 128 -7.96 -14.55 -4.89
N ASN A 129 -8.69 -13.54 -5.35
CA ASN A 129 -9.62 -13.68 -6.46
C ASN A 129 -8.92 -14.05 -7.77
N ARG A 130 -7.78 -13.41 -8.07
CA ARG A 130 -6.98 -13.75 -9.26
C ARG A 130 -6.47 -15.18 -9.20
N ARG A 131 -6.02 -15.65 -8.03
CA ARG A 131 -5.59 -17.05 -7.86
C ARG A 131 -6.75 -18.01 -8.10
N ARG A 132 -7.92 -17.74 -7.53
CA ARG A 132 -9.13 -18.55 -7.75
C ARG A 132 -9.52 -18.60 -9.23
N GLU A 133 -9.41 -17.49 -9.95
CA GLU A 133 -9.70 -17.43 -11.38
C GLU A 133 -8.75 -18.33 -12.18
N ILE A 134 -7.44 -18.25 -11.92
CA ILE A 134 -6.43 -19.13 -12.52
C ILE A 134 -6.69 -20.60 -12.17
N ASP A 135 -6.98 -20.92 -10.91
CA ASP A 135 -7.27 -22.29 -10.49
C ASP A 135 -8.52 -22.84 -11.21
N ASN A 136 -9.52 -21.99 -11.44
CA ASN A 136 -10.72 -22.35 -12.21
C ASN A 136 -10.40 -22.57 -13.69
N GLU A 137 -9.64 -21.68 -14.33
CA GLU A 137 -9.21 -21.83 -15.73
C GLU A 137 -8.38 -23.11 -15.92
N VAL A 138 -7.43 -23.38 -15.02
CA VAL A 138 -6.64 -24.62 -15.04
C VAL A 138 -7.55 -25.83 -14.90
N ARG A 139 -8.50 -25.80 -13.96
CA ARG A 139 -9.45 -26.90 -13.76
C ARG A 139 -10.34 -27.10 -14.99
N GLU A 140 -10.80 -26.03 -15.63
CA GLU A 140 -11.59 -26.08 -16.85
C GLU A 140 -10.78 -26.69 -18.01
N PHE A 141 -9.53 -26.26 -18.18
CA PHE A 141 -8.61 -26.82 -19.16
C PHE A 141 -8.37 -28.31 -18.91
N LEU A 142 -8.06 -28.73 -17.68
CA LEU A 142 -7.84 -30.15 -17.34
C LEU A 142 -9.08 -31.02 -17.60
N ASN A 143 -10.28 -30.46 -17.46
CA ASN A 143 -11.54 -31.15 -17.74
C ASN A 143 -11.95 -31.10 -19.21
N SER A 144 -11.31 -30.26 -20.02
CA SER A 144 -11.57 -30.18 -21.46
C SER A 144 -11.04 -31.41 -22.19
N ILE A 145 -11.63 -31.72 -23.35
CA ILE A 145 -11.19 -32.82 -24.22
C ILE A 145 -9.71 -32.62 -24.61
N GLU A 146 -9.32 -31.39 -24.90
CA GLU A 146 -7.94 -31.05 -25.30
C GLU A 146 -6.95 -31.25 -24.15
N GLY A 147 -7.29 -30.80 -22.94
CA GLY A 147 -6.47 -31.03 -21.75
C GLY A 147 -6.34 -32.52 -21.40
N GLN A 148 -7.43 -33.28 -21.45
CA GLN A 148 -7.39 -34.73 -21.22
C GLN A 148 -6.55 -35.46 -22.28
N ASN A 149 -6.64 -35.06 -23.55
CA ASN A 149 -5.83 -35.64 -24.61
C ASN A 149 -4.34 -35.40 -24.39
N ILE A 150 -3.93 -34.20 -23.99
CA ILE A 150 -2.52 -33.89 -23.69
C ILE A 150 -2.01 -34.71 -22.51
N ILE A 151 -2.81 -34.85 -21.45
CA ILE A 151 -2.45 -35.68 -20.29
C ILE A 151 -2.31 -37.14 -20.68
N ASN A 152 -3.27 -37.67 -21.46
CA ASN A 152 -3.25 -39.05 -21.92
C ASN A 152 -2.05 -39.32 -22.83
N GLU A 153 -1.72 -38.41 -23.75
CA GLU A 153 -0.55 -38.50 -24.61
C GLU A 153 0.75 -38.51 -23.79
N HIS A 154 0.84 -37.70 -22.73
CA HIS A 154 1.99 -37.68 -21.85
C HIS A 154 2.13 -38.98 -21.04
N ILE A 155 1.03 -39.50 -20.50
CA ILE A 155 1.00 -40.80 -19.80
C ILE A 155 1.43 -41.93 -20.74
N GLU A 156 0.98 -41.91 -21.99
CA GLU A 156 1.35 -42.93 -22.97
C GLU A 156 2.85 -42.88 -23.31
N LYS A 157 3.42 -41.68 -23.51
CA LYS A 157 4.87 -41.51 -23.70
C LYS A 157 5.68 -42.07 -22.53
N LEU A 158 5.31 -41.71 -21.30
CA LEU A 158 5.97 -42.23 -20.08
C LEU A 158 5.85 -43.75 -19.94
N ARG A 159 4.71 -44.33 -20.37
CA ARG A 159 4.52 -45.79 -20.37
C ARG A 159 5.46 -46.47 -21.37
N ILE A 160 5.60 -45.91 -22.56
CA ILE A 160 6.50 -46.44 -23.61
C ILE A 160 7.96 -46.37 -23.14
N GLU A 161 8.39 -45.23 -22.60
CA GLU A 161 9.75 -45.04 -22.09
C GLU A 161 10.10 -46.02 -20.96
N ASN A 162 9.20 -46.19 -19.99
CA ASN A 162 9.39 -47.15 -18.90
C ASN A 162 9.46 -48.61 -19.41
N THR A 163 8.61 -48.97 -20.39
CA THR A 163 8.63 -50.31 -20.97
C THR A 163 9.94 -50.58 -21.71
N GLN A 164 10.48 -49.59 -22.41
CA GLN A 164 11.78 -49.69 -23.07
C GLN A 164 12.93 -49.81 -22.06
N GLN A 165 12.91 -49.06 -20.97
CA GLN A 165 13.91 -49.19 -19.90
C GLN A 165 13.90 -50.57 -19.23
N ILE A 166 12.72 -51.10 -18.91
CA ILE A 166 12.58 -52.44 -18.31
C ILE A 166 13.12 -53.52 -19.25
N ASN A 167 12.79 -53.43 -20.54
CA ASN A 167 13.27 -54.39 -21.54
C ASN A 167 14.80 -54.32 -21.72
N ASN A 168 15.40 -53.13 -21.68
CA ASN A 168 16.85 -52.96 -21.75
C ASN A 168 17.58 -53.50 -20.51
N LEU A 169 16.99 -53.36 -19.32
CA LEU A 169 17.52 -53.93 -18.07
C LEU A 169 17.49 -55.47 -18.10
N ASN A 170 16.43 -56.07 -18.63
CA ASN A 170 16.31 -57.52 -18.77
C ASN A 170 17.19 -58.12 -19.88
N ALA A 171 17.54 -57.34 -20.90
CA ALA A 171 18.45 -57.76 -21.96
C ALA A 171 19.91 -57.76 -21.51
N ASN A 172 20.29 -56.88 -20.57
CA ASN A 172 21.64 -56.78 -20.02
C ASN A 172 21.91 -57.70 -18.81
N SER A 173 20.91 -58.45 -18.33
CA SER A 173 21.04 -59.40 -17.21
C SER A 173 21.15 -60.88 -17.64
N LYS A 174 21.20 -61.13 -18.95
CA LYS A 174 21.51 -62.43 -19.57
C LYS A 174 22.91 -62.42 -20.15
#